data_AF-A0A760VKG6-F1
#
_entry.id   AF-A0A760VKG6-F1
#
_cell.length_a   1.000
_cell.length_b   1.000
_cell.length_c   1.000
_cell.angle_alpha   90.00
_cell.angle_beta   90.00
_cell.angle_gamma   90.00
#
_symmetry.space_group_name_H-M   'P 1'
#
loop_
_entity.id
_entity.type
_entity.pdbx_description
1 polymer ?
#
loop_
_entity_poly.entity_id
_entity_poly.type
_entity_poly.pdbx_seq_one_letter_code
_entity_poly.pdbx_strand_id
1 'polypeptide(L)'
;MKYFWNIFFDAVFVVLIIAATVFGISGASTAVHVLLWLTAVFGLLVFVLPDAAKRLEEDYTHCPLLWRFYDLLTDLVIIALVVWMDWGVLAVFLLIRAMAKQEFYRKQEKRLKEQAA
;
A
#
# COMPACT_ATOMS: atom_id res chain seq x y z
N MET A 1 -14.07 -5.14 9.72
CA MET A 1 -12.91 -4.43 10.34
C MET A 1 -11.63 -4.49 9.49
N LYS A 2 -11.38 -5.55 8.69
CA LYS A 2 -10.16 -5.73 7.87
C LYS A 2 -9.77 -4.52 6.99
N TYR A 3 -10.75 -3.80 6.44
CA TYR A 3 -10.51 -2.66 5.54
C TYR A 3 -10.53 -1.28 6.21
N PHE A 4 -10.95 -1.21 7.47
CA PHE A 4 -11.03 0.06 8.22
C PHE A 4 -9.63 0.65 8.42
N TRP A 5 -8.64 -0.21 8.63
CA TRP A 5 -7.24 0.20 8.76
C TRP A 5 -6.70 0.85 7.48
N ASN A 6 -7.00 0.31 6.29
CA ASN A 6 -6.56 0.92 5.04
C ASN A 6 -7.15 2.33 4.89
N ILE A 7 -8.47 2.47 5.05
CA ILE A 7 -9.13 3.79 4.99
C ILE A 7 -8.54 4.76 6.01
N PHE A 8 -8.28 4.29 7.24
CA PHE A 8 -7.69 5.11 8.29
C PHE A 8 -6.31 5.63 7.88
N PHE A 9 -5.42 4.76 7.39
CA PHE A 9 -4.09 5.17 6.95
C PHE A 9 -4.15 6.08 5.73
N ASP A 10 -5.05 5.82 4.78
CA ASP A 10 -5.26 6.70 3.63
C ASP A 10 -5.69 8.10 4.08
N ALA A 11 -6.61 8.19 5.04
CA ALA A 11 -7.03 9.47 5.62
C ALA A 11 -5.87 10.18 6.33
N VAL A 12 -5.04 9.46 7.09
CA VAL A 12 -3.84 10.00 7.74
C VAL A 12 -2.87 10.56 6.69
N PHE A 13 -2.60 9.82 5.61
CA PHE A 13 -1.73 10.29 4.53
C PHE A 13 -2.30 11.54 3.86
N VAL A 14 -3.60 11.57 3.54
CA VAL A 14 -4.25 12.75 2.95
C VAL A 14 -4.14 13.97 3.86
N VAL A 15 -4.41 13.83 5.15
CA VAL A 15 -4.29 14.93 6.12
C VAL A 15 -2.86 15.45 6.20
N LEU A 16 -1.87 14.56 6.25
CA LEU A 16 -0.45 14.95 6.28
C LEU A 16 -0.02 15.66 4.99
N ILE A 17 -0.47 15.19 3.83
CA ILE A 17 -0.17 15.81 2.54
C ILE A 17 -0.80 17.20 2.45
N ILE A 18 -2.04 17.38 2.90
CA ILE A 18 -2.69 18.70 2.97
C ILE A 18 -1.93 19.61 3.94
N ALA A 19 -1.58 19.12 5.13
CA ALA A 19 -0.78 19.86 6.10
C ALA A 19 0.58 20.32 5.53
N ALA A 20 1.23 19.45 4.75
CA ALA A 20 2.51 19.76 4.11
C ALA A 20 2.37 20.78 2.97
N THR A 21 1.39 20.60 2.09
CA THR A 21 1.31 21.32 0.81
C THR A 21 0.47 22.59 0.88
N VAL A 22 -0.68 22.54 1.57
CA VAL A 22 -1.60 23.69 1.69
C VAL A 22 -1.17 24.59 2.84
N PHE A 23 -0.82 24.01 3.98
CA PHE A 23 -0.47 24.76 5.19
C PHE A 23 1.05 24.98 5.36
N GLY A 24 1.88 24.42 4.47
CA GLY A 24 3.34 24.60 4.50
C GLY A 24 4.03 24.05 5.74
N ILE A 25 3.40 23.08 6.44
CA ILE A 25 3.96 22.52 7.68
C ILE A 25 5.09 21.56 7.32
N SER A 26 6.33 22.01 7.46
CA SER A 26 7.53 21.22 7.15
C SER A 26 7.58 19.87 7.89
N GLY A 27 7.18 19.86 9.16
CA GLY A 27 7.09 18.63 9.96
C GLY A 27 6.11 17.60 9.38
N ALA A 28 5.01 18.04 8.74
CA ALA A 28 4.07 17.14 8.09
C ALA A 28 4.66 16.53 6.81
N SER A 29 5.43 17.32 6.04
CA SER A 29 6.16 16.82 4.86
C SER A 29 7.19 15.76 5.24
N THR A 30 7.96 16.00 6.31
CA THR A 30 8.90 15.00 6.82
C THR A 30 8.19 13.75 7.33
N ALA A 31 7.10 13.91 8.09
CA ALA A 31 6.34 12.78 8.62
C ALA A 31 5.75 11.91 7.51
N VAL A 32 5.12 12.51 6.49
CA VAL A 32 4.56 11.75 5.37
C VAL A 32 5.67 11.05 4.57
N HIS A 33 6.80 11.71 4.35
CA HIS A 33 7.94 11.10 3.65
C HIS A 33 8.46 9.86 4.36
N VAL A 34 8.69 9.97 5.68
CA VAL A 34 9.18 8.86 6.52
C VAL A 34 8.17 7.72 6.55
N LEU A 35 6.89 8.02 6.79
CA LEU A 35 5.85 7.00 6.84
C LEU A 35 5.74 6.24 5.52
N LEU A 36 5.77 6.95 4.38
CA LEU A 36 5.72 6.32 3.06
C LEU A 36 6.90 5.40 2.83
N TRP A 37 8.12 5.81 3.20
CA TRP A 37 9.30 4.96 3.17
C TRP A 37 9.14 3.70 4.01
N LEU A 38 8.62 3.82 5.24
CA LEU A 38 8.37 2.65 6.09
C LEU A 38 7.36 1.70 5.42
N THR A 39 6.25 2.20 4.88
CA THR A 39 5.30 1.36 4.13
C THR A 39 5.92 0.69 2.91
N ALA A 40 6.78 1.39 2.18
CA ALA A 40 7.44 0.86 1.00
C ALA A 40 8.41 -0.27 1.37
N VAL A 41 9.29 -0.03 2.33
CA VAL A 41 10.30 -1.00 2.78
C VAL A 41 9.65 -2.21 3.44
N PHE A 42 8.80 -2.00 4.45
CA PHE A 42 8.14 -3.14 5.12
C PHE A 42 7.22 -3.90 4.17
N GLY A 43 6.49 -3.20 3.30
CA GLY A 43 5.63 -3.82 2.30
C GLY A 43 6.42 -4.74 1.36
N LEU A 44 7.60 -4.32 0.91
CA LEU A 44 8.47 -5.16 0.08
C LEU A 44 9.10 -6.31 0.87
N LEU A 45 9.56 -6.05 2.10
CA LEU A 45 10.18 -7.08 2.94
C LEU A 45 9.23 -8.26 3.19
N VAL A 46 7.93 -8.02 3.35
CA VAL A 46 6.93 -9.08 3.49
C VAL A 46 6.91 -10.03 2.30
N PHE A 47 7.17 -9.53 1.09
CA PHE A 47 7.20 -10.36 -0.13
C PHE A 47 8.57 -11.00 -0.41
N VAL A 48 9.65 -10.46 0.17
CA VAL A 48 11.01 -11.00 0.02
C VAL A 48 11.30 -12.08 1.07
N LEU A 49 10.77 -11.93 2.28
CA LEU A 49 11.00 -12.86 3.38
C LEU A 49 10.02 -14.04 3.31
N PRO A 50 10.50 -15.29 3.10
CA PRO A 50 9.64 -16.45 2.88
C PRO A 50 8.66 -16.71 4.03
N ASP A 51 9.11 -16.54 5.27
CA ASP A 51 8.29 -16.78 6.46
C ASP A 51 7.18 -15.74 6.62
N ALA A 52 7.45 -14.48 6.26
CA ALA A 52 6.45 -13.42 6.27
C ALA A 52 5.42 -13.63 5.16
N ALA A 53 5.87 -14.00 3.96
CA ALA A 53 5.01 -14.32 2.84
C ALA A 53 4.08 -15.49 3.17
N LYS A 54 4.60 -16.58 3.74
CA LYS A 54 3.78 -17.74 4.16
C LYS A 54 2.70 -17.36 5.16
N ARG A 55 3.06 -16.60 6.21
CA ARG A 55 2.07 -16.12 7.19
C ARG A 55 0.98 -15.28 6.52
N LEU A 56 1.36 -14.40 5.60
CA LEU A 56 0.41 -13.58 4.85
C LEU A 56 -0.53 -14.44 3.99
N GLU A 57 -0.02 -15.53 3.41
CA GLU A 57 -0.81 -16.50 2.65
C GLU A 57 -1.77 -17.31 3.51
N GLU A 58 -1.35 -17.70 4.72
CA GLU A 58 -2.16 -18.45 5.69
C GLU A 58 -3.30 -17.60 6.26
N ASP A 59 -3.00 -16.34 6.60
CA ASP A 59 -3.99 -15.39 7.12
C ASP A 59 -4.86 -14.76 6.02
N TYR A 60 -4.63 -15.13 4.75
CA TYR A 60 -5.37 -14.57 3.64
C TYR A 60 -6.82 -15.05 3.63
N THR A 61 -7.73 -14.08 3.64
CA THR A 61 -9.15 -14.30 3.38
C THR A 61 -9.58 -13.51 2.15
N HIS A 62 -10.56 -14.06 1.42
CA HIS A 62 -11.09 -13.51 0.18
C HIS A 62 -11.25 -11.99 0.25
N CYS A 63 -10.72 -11.30 -0.75
CA CYS A 63 -10.82 -9.86 -0.89
C CYS A 63 -11.79 -9.51 -2.03
N PRO A 64 -12.92 -8.83 -1.73
CA PRO A 64 -13.87 -8.44 -2.76
C PRO A 64 -13.22 -7.62 -3.87
N LEU A 65 -13.70 -7.79 -5.10
CA LEU A 65 -13.14 -7.12 -6.27
C LEU A 65 -13.13 -5.58 -6.12
N LEU A 66 -14.22 -5.02 -5.58
CA LEU A 66 -14.32 -3.58 -5.31
C LEU A 66 -13.23 -3.08 -4.36
N TRP A 67 -12.89 -3.87 -3.35
CA TRP A 67 -11.81 -3.52 -2.41
C TRP A 67 -10.45 -3.56 -3.08
N ARG A 68 -10.18 -4.55 -3.92
CA ARG A 68 -8.94 -4.61 -4.69
C ARG A 68 -8.78 -3.41 -5.64
N PHE A 69 -9.88 -2.97 -6.25
CA PHE A 69 -9.88 -1.80 -7.12
C PHE A 69 -9.63 -0.51 -6.35
N TYR A 70 -10.32 -0.30 -5.22
CA TYR A 70 -10.08 0.83 -4.32
C TYR A 70 -8.62 0.90 -3.88
N ASP A 71 -8.08 -0.25 -3.47
CA ASP A 71 -6.73 -0.37 -2.94
C ASP A 71 -5.67 -0.06 -4.00
N LEU A 72 -5.84 -0.58 -5.23
CA LEU A 72 -4.98 -0.23 -6.36
C LEU A 72 -5.06 1.25 -6.72
N LEU A 73 -6.27 1.81 -6.78
CA LEU A 73 -6.47 3.22 -7.11
C LEU A 73 -5.77 4.12 -6.08
N THR A 74 -5.87 3.76 -4.81
CA THR A 74 -5.25 4.53 -3.72
C THR A 74 -3.72 4.44 -3.76
N ASP A 75 -3.15 3.24 -4.00
CA ASP A 75 -1.71 3.08 -4.22
C ASP A 75 -1.23 3.97 -5.40
N LEU A 76 -1.98 4.02 -6.51
CA LEU A 76 -1.64 4.87 -7.67
C LEU A 76 -1.71 6.38 -7.36
N VAL A 77 -2.73 6.82 -6.62
CA VAL A 77 -2.84 8.23 -6.19
C VAL A 77 -1.65 8.62 -5.32
N ILE A 78 -1.28 7.78 -4.36
CA ILE A 78 -0.12 8.02 -3.49
C ILE A 78 1.16 8.09 -4.34
N ILE A 79 1.36 7.17 -5.29
CA ILE A 79 2.53 7.19 -6.18
C ILE A 79 2.57 8.50 -6.99
N ALA A 80 1.44 8.94 -7.56
CA ALA A 80 1.38 10.19 -8.32
C ALA A 80 1.74 11.41 -7.45
N LEU A 81 1.28 11.45 -6.19
CA LEU A 81 1.62 12.52 -5.24
C LEU A 81 3.11 12.50 -4.88
N VAL A 82 3.68 11.31 -4.67
CA VAL A 82 5.13 11.15 -4.39
C VAL A 82 5.98 11.63 -5.57
N VAL A 83 5.55 11.36 -6.81
CA VAL A 83 6.20 11.89 -8.02
C VAL A 83 6.09 13.41 -8.08
N TRP A 84 4.92 13.97 -7.77
CA TRP A 84 4.69 15.42 -7.74
C TRP A 84 5.53 16.14 -6.67
N MET A 85 5.86 15.45 -5.57
CA MET A 85 6.75 15.96 -4.51
C MET A 85 8.25 15.72 -4.80
N ASP A 86 8.61 15.34 -6.03
CA ASP A 86 9.99 15.05 -6.48
C ASP A 86 10.67 13.88 -5.74
N TRP A 87 9.90 12.96 -5.16
CA TRP A 87 10.40 11.80 -4.43
C TRP A 87 10.51 10.56 -5.32
N GLY A 88 11.17 10.69 -6.47
CA GLY A 88 11.16 9.67 -7.52
C GLY A 88 11.63 8.27 -7.08
N VAL A 89 12.64 8.18 -6.22
CA VAL A 89 13.13 6.88 -5.72
C VAL A 89 12.05 6.18 -4.88
N LEU A 90 11.38 6.92 -4.01
CA LEU A 90 10.28 6.39 -3.20
C LEU A 90 9.11 5.94 -4.08
N ALA A 91 8.79 6.69 -5.15
CA ALA A 91 7.75 6.32 -6.11
C ALA A 91 8.01 4.95 -6.75
N VAL A 92 9.26 4.67 -7.14
CA VAL A 92 9.66 3.36 -7.70
C VAL A 92 9.44 2.24 -6.70
N PHE A 93 9.86 2.43 -5.43
CA PHE A 93 9.65 1.42 -4.39
C PHE A 93 8.17 1.15 -4.13
N LEU A 94 7.34 2.20 -4.08
CA LEU A 94 5.89 2.07 -3.92
C LEU A 94 5.25 1.37 -5.12
N LEU A 95 5.71 1.62 -6.34
CA LEU A 95 5.23 0.94 -7.54
C LEU A 95 5.55 -0.56 -7.50
N ILE A 96 6.79 -0.93 -7.15
CA ILE A 96 7.19 -2.34 -7.01
C ILE A 96 6.34 -3.02 -5.93
N ARG A 97 6.11 -2.35 -4.79
CA ARG A 97 5.25 -2.85 -3.72
C ARG A 97 3.82 -3.07 -4.22
N ALA A 98 3.24 -2.11 -4.93
CA ALA A 98 1.89 -2.21 -5.47
C ALA A 98 1.76 -3.39 -6.46
N MET A 99 2.73 -3.56 -7.36
CA MET A 99 2.77 -4.70 -8.28
C MET A 99 2.85 -6.04 -7.54
N ALA A 100 3.75 -6.17 -6.57
CA ALA A 100 3.89 -7.39 -5.76
C ALA A 100 2.59 -7.74 -5.01
N LYS A 101 1.93 -6.73 -4.44
CA LYS A 101 0.66 -6.86 -3.75
C LYS A 101 -0.48 -7.30 -4.67
N GLN A 102 -0.58 -6.74 -5.88
CA GLN A 102 -1.60 -7.15 -6.84
C GLN A 102 -1.37 -8.58 -7.36
N GLU A 103 -0.11 -8.95 -7.58
CA GLU A 103 0.25 -10.32 -7.94
C GLU A 103 -0.09 -11.31 -6.84
N PHE A 104 0.18 -10.94 -5.59
CA PHE A 104 -0.21 -11.72 -4.42
C PHE A 104 -1.73 -11.95 -4.40
N TYR A 105 -2.54 -10.88 -4.49
CA TYR A 105 -4.01 -11.03 -4.54
C TYR A 105 -4.48 -11.91 -5.70
N ARG A 106 -3.86 -11.80 -6.88
CA ARG A 106 -4.19 -12.67 -8.02
C ARG A 106 -3.95 -14.14 -7.69
N LYS A 107 -2.79 -14.48 -7.12
CA LYS A 107 -2.44 -15.87 -6.75
C LYS A 107 -3.36 -16.43 -5.67
N GLN A 108 -3.61 -15.66 -4.62
CA GLN A 108 -4.43 -16.11 -3.49
C GLN A 108 -5.89 -16.32 -3.90
N GLU A 109 -6.47 -15.40 -4.68
CA GLU A 109 -7.83 -15.55 -5.19
C GLU A 109 -7.97 -16.73 -6.15
N LYS A 110 -6.95 -17.00 -6.96
CA LYS A 110 -6.92 -18.21 -7.81
C LYS A 110 -6.91 -19.48 -6.95
N ARG A 111 -6.05 -19.54 -5.93
CA ARG A 111 -5.96 -20.68 -5.00
C ARG A 111 -7.28 -20.95 -4.28
N LEU A 112 -7.93 -19.90 -3.75
CA LEU A 112 -9.22 -20.03 -3.07
C LEU A 112 -10.32 -20.54 -4.00
N LYS A 113 -10.33 -20.10 -5.27
CA LYS A 113 -11.27 -20.60 -6.27
C LYS A 113 -11.05 -22.09 -6.60
N GLU A 114 -9.80 -22.51 -6.72
CA GLU A 114 -9.45 -23.91 -6.98
C GLU A 114 -9.77 -24.83 -5.80
N GLN A 115 -9.69 -24.34 -4.56
CA GLN A 115 -10.06 -25.09 -3.35
C GLN A 115 -11.57 -25.19 -3.13
N ALA A 116 -12.35 -24.30 -3.72
CA ALA A 116 -13.81 -24.27 -3.62
C ALA A 116 -14.53 -25.03 -4.75
N ALA A 117 -13.79 -25.51 -5.75
CA ALA A 117 -14.26 -26.31 -6.88
C ALA A 117 -14.08 -27.81 -6.61
#